data_AF-A0A7J7KKR7-F1
#
_entry.id   AF-A0A7J7KKR7-F1
#
_cell.length_a   1.000
_cell.length_b   1.000
_cell.length_c   1.000
_cell.angle_alpha   90.00
_cell.angle_beta   90.00
_cell.angle_gamma   90.00
#
_symmetry.space_group_name_H-M   'P 1'
#
loop_
_entity.id
_entity.type
_entity.pdbx_description
1 polymer ?
#
loop_
_entity_poly.entity_id
_entity_poly.type
_entity_poly.pdbx_seq_one_letter_code
_entity_poly.pdbx_strand_id
1 'polypeptide(L)' 'MKLLAIVVILACLGLSVSASFHSCDGFDCGNGFCDIGLGEPTCICDGGYYFDPTLRADKCVKKPFDP' A
#
# COMPACT_ATOMS: atom_id res chain seq x y z
N MET A 1 27.02 -2.38 -6.30
CA MET A 1 28.12 -2.81 -5.40
C MET A 1 27.98 -2.30 -3.97
N LYS A 2 27.63 -1.01 -3.73
CA LYS A 2 27.51 -0.42 -2.38
C LYS A 2 26.44 -1.09 -1.48
N LEU A 3 25.30 -1.48 -2.04
CA LEU A 3 24.22 -2.14 -1.30
C LEU A 3 24.64 -3.54 -0.79
N LEU A 4 25.46 -4.26 -1.56
CA LEU A 4 25.92 -5.61 -1.23
C LEU A 4 26.88 -5.60 -0.02
N ALA A 5 27.77 -4.61 0.05
CA ALA A 5 28.70 -4.46 1.17
C ALA A 5 27.99 -4.16 2.50
N ILE A 6 26.93 -3.34 2.48
CA ILE A 6 26.15 -2.98 3.67
C ILE A 6 25.43 -4.21 4.25
N VAL A 7 24.83 -5.03 3.39
CA VAL A 7 24.12 -6.26 3.82
C VAL A 7 25.08 -7.25 4.49
N VAL A 8 26.28 -7.44 3.94
CA VAL A 8 27.31 -8.34 4.50
C VAL A 8 27.79 -7.86 5.87
N ILE A 9 28.05 -6.56 6.02
CA ILE A 9 28.48 -5.98 7.31
C ILE A 9 27.40 -6.18 8.38
N LEU A 10 26.14 -5.91 8.05
CA LEU A 10 25.01 -6.06 8.98
C LEU A 10 24.83 -7.51 9.44
N ALA A 11 24.94 -8.47 8.51
CA ALA A 11 24.87 -9.89 8.84
C ALA A 11 26.01 -10.34 9.77
N CYS A 12 27.24 -9.86 9.55
CA CYS A 12 28.38 -10.14 10.42
C CYS A 12 28.25 -9.55 11.83
N LEU A 13 27.51 -8.46 11.97
CA LEU A 13 27.22 -7.81 13.25
C LEU A 13 25.96 -8.38 13.94
N GLY A 14 25.31 -9.39 13.35
CA GLY A 14 24.05 -9.95 13.86
C GLY A 14 22.85 -8.99 13.78
N LEU A 15 22.95 -7.92 12.99
CA LEU A 15 21.88 -6.96 12.75
C LEU A 15 21.04 -7.41 11.56
N SER A 16 19.78 -7.73 11.79
CA SER A 16 18.80 -7.94 10.72
C SER A 16 18.08 -6.63 10.42
N VAL A 17 18.03 -6.26 9.14
CA VAL A 17 17.16 -5.17 8.66
C VAL A 17 15.87 -5.80 8.18
N SER A 18 14.81 -5.63 8.95
CA SER A 18 13.44 -5.94 8.50
C SER A 18 12.94 -4.77 7.66
N ALA A 19 12.72 -5.00 6.36
CA ALA A 19 11.94 -4.10 5.55
C ALA A 19 10.49 -4.18 6.01
N SER A 20 10.04 -3.21 6.79
CA SER A 20 8.63 -2.97 7.02
C SER A 20 8.09 -2.28 5.78
N PHE A 21 7.53 -3.06 4.86
CA PHE A 21 6.68 -2.50 3.81
C PHE A 21 5.49 -1.86 4.51
N HIS A 22 5.34 -0.54 4.37
CA HIS A 22 4.09 0.09 4.75
C HIS A 22 3.05 -0.46 3.77
N SER A 23 2.01 -1.14 4.23
CA SER A 23 1.11 -1.89 3.33
C SER A 23 0.43 -1.00 2.29
N CYS A 24 0.37 0.31 2.52
CA CYS A 24 -0.16 1.32 1.61
C CYS A 24 0.88 1.90 0.63
N ASP A 25 2.15 1.49 0.69
CA ASP A 25 3.19 2.01 -0.20
C ASP A 25 2.91 1.56 -1.64
N GLY A 26 2.66 2.51 -2.53
CA GLY A 26 2.24 2.26 -3.92
C GLY A 26 0.73 2.10 -4.15
N PHE A 27 -0.11 2.29 -3.13
CA PHE A 27 -1.57 2.27 -3.24
C PHE A 27 -2.12 3.69 -3.48
N ASP A 28 -2.66 3.97 -4.68
CA ASP A 28 -3.15 5.30 -5.08
C ASP A 28 -4.68 5.39 -5.08
N CYS A 29 -5.27 5.52 -3.89
CA CYS A 29 -6.72 5.52 -3.70
C CYS A 29 -7.48 6.67 -4.39
N GLY A 30 -6.79 7.74 -4.79
CA GLY A 30 -7.43 8.90 -5.41
C GLY A 30 -8.46 9.59 -4.49
N ASN A 31 -9.76 9.40 -4.78
CA ASN A 31 -10.88 9.95 -4.00
C ASN A 31 -11.18 9.10 -2.75
N GLY A 32 -10.16 8.95 -1.93
CA GLY A 32 -10.18 8.15 -0.71
C GLY A 32 -8.79 8.08 -0.10
N PHE A 33 -8.67 7.31 0.97
CA PHE A 33 -7.39 7.06 1.63
C PHE A 33 -7.14 5.57 1.78
N CYS A 34 -5.86 5.20 1.74
CA CYS A 34 -5.47 3.82 1.99
C CYS A 34 -5.59 3.51 3.48
N ASP A 35 -6.19 2.38 3.78
CA ASP A 35 -6.30 1.80 5.11
C ASP A 35 -5.79 0.36 5.10
N ILE A 36 -5.31 -0.11 6.24
CA ILE A 36 -4.84 -1.48 6.41
C ILE A 36 -5.92 -2.20 7.21
N GLY A 37 -6.84 -2.85 6.51
CA GLY A 37 -7.97 -3.56 7.10
C GLY A 37 -7.55 -4.88 7.78
N LEU A 38 -8.03 -6.02 7.28
CA LEU A 38 -7.72 -7.36 7.81
C LEU A 38 -6.31 -7.86 7.42
N GLY A 39 -5.33 -6.96 7.30
CA GLY A 39 -3.95 -7.27 6.91
C GLY A 39 -3.63 -7.03 5.43
N GLU A 40 -4.62 -6.65 4.62
CA GLU A 40 -4.42 -6.24 3.22
C GLU A 40 -4.76 -4.75 3.05
N PRO A 41 -4.01 -4.02 2.20
CA PRO A 41 -4.34 -2.63 1.89
C PRO A 41 -5.67 -2.55 1.15
N THR A 42 -6.50 -1.60 1.56
CA THR A 42 -7.78 -1.29 0.95
C THR A 42 -7.97 0.21 0.84
N CYS A 43 -8.87 0.66 -0.02
CA CYS A 43 -9.24 2.06 -0.10
C CYS A 43 -10.55 2.32 0.63
N ILE A 44 -10.50 3.22 1.62
CA ILE A 44 -11.71 3.83 2.17
C ILE A 44 -12.05 5.04 1.29
N CYS A 45 -13.14 4.93 0.55
CA CYS A 45 -13.53 5.92 -0.44
C CYS A 45 -14.39 7.04 0.14
N ASP A 46 -14.20 8.24 -0.41
CA ASP A 46 -15.03 9.40 -0.11
C ASP A 46 -16.50 9.19 -0.54
N GLY A 47 -17.39 10.05 -0.04
CA GLY A 47 -18.79 10.08 -0.45
C GLY A 47 -18.94 10.13 -1.98
N GLY A 48 -19.85 9.30 -2.53
CA GLY A 48 -20.04 9.18 -3.98
C GLY A 48 -19.04 8.27 -4.71
N TYR A 49 -18.06 7.71 -4.02
CA TYR A 49 -17.09 6.76 -4.59
C TYR A 49 -17.23 5.37 -3.94
N TYR A 50 -16.76 4.33 -4.63
CA TYR A 50 -16.67 2.97 -4.13
C TYR A 50 -15.37 2.29 -4.57
N PHE A 51 -14.93 1.31 -3.78
CA PHE A 51 -13.78 0.49 -4.11
C PHE A 51 -14.21 -0.64 -5.04
N ASP A 52 -13.59 -0.74 -6.22
CA ASP A 52 -13.83 -1.82 -7.17
C ASP A 52 -12.57 -2.66 -7.36
N PRO A 53 -12.47 -3.84 -6.72
CA PRO A 53 -11.28 -4.68 -6.83
C PRO A 53 -11.05 -5.23 -8.25
N THR A 54 -12.02 -5.07 -9.16
CA THR A 54 -11.94 -5.56 -10.54
C THR A 54 -11.41 -4.52 -11.53
N LEU A 55 -11.43 -3.22 -11.20
CA LEU A 55 -11.17 -2.11 -12.14
C LEU A 55 -9.81 -1.39 -11.95
N ARG A 56 -8.81 -2.12 -11.46
CA ARG A 56 -7.55 -1.68 -10.83
C ARG A 56 -7.73 -1.55 -9.32
N ALA A 57 -7.07 -2.46 -8.62
CA ALA A 57 -7.24 -2.73 -7.20
C ALA A 57 -6.77 -1.60 -6.26
N ASP A 58 -6.34 -0.46 -6.79
CA ASP A 58 -5.75 0.64 -6.03
C ASP A 58 -6.57 1.93 -6.03
N LYS A 59 -7.76 2.00 -6.68
CA LYS A 59 -8.47 3.28 -6.89
C LYS A 59 -9.94 3.26 -6.45
N CYS A 60 -10.40 4.38 -5.90
CA CYS A 60 -11.82 4.66 -5.71
C CYS A 60 -12.46 5.14 -7.02
N VAL A 61 -13.51 4.45 -7.45
CA VAL A 61 -14.26 4.76 -8.68
C VAL A 61 -15.59 5.44 -8.35
N LYS A 62 -16.02 6.37 -9.20
CA LYS A 62 -17.25 7.14 -8.99
C LYS A 62 -18.47 6.22 -9.13
N LYS A 63 -19.43 6.33 -8.22
CA LYS A 63 -20.70 5.59 -8.30
C LYS A 63 -21.47 6.04 -9.54
N PRO A 64 -22.07 5.11 -10.32
CA PRO A 64 -22.83 5.45 -11.53
C PRO A 64 -24.04 6.36 -11.28
N PHE A 65 -24.58 6.33 -10.05
CA PHE A 65 -25.67 7.17 -9.58
C PHE A 65 -25.39 7.53 -8.11
N ASP A 66 -24.99 8.79 -7.89
CA ASP A 66 -25.02 9.44 -6.59
C ASP A 66 -26.05 10.58 -6.73
N PRO A 67 -27.21 10.52 -6.06
CA PRO A 67 -28.29 11.50 -6.23
C PRO A 67 -27.91 12.92 -5.78
#